data_AF-A0A315XD11-F1
#
_entry.id   AF-A0A315XD11-F1
#
_cell.length_a   1.000
_cell.length_b   1.000
_cell.length_c   1.000
_cell.angle_alpha   90.00
_cell.angle_beta   90.00
_cell.angle_gamma   90.00
#
_symmetry.space_group_name_H-M   'P 1'
#
loop_
_entity.id
_entity.type
_entity.pdbx_description
1 polymer ?
#
loop_
_entity_poly.entity_id
_entity_poly.type
_entity_poly.pdbx_seq_one_letter_code
_entity_poly.pdbx_strand_id
1 'polypeptide(L)'
;MHPDAEQALLLFYRSVTRETYMKQGLVKAMSFEQIAPIVESYKDPYIASEVAILLRNIRTGGSRGLQDISQAELQCDGLLANADFSDIAFMAVQLDYPPDVMCSTLFQPDVDFLGSAINLPGAFGHPPCDAIAFNLIADGQGGGLIVFSWLKSGGSSPEHLVRSLVSSHKPARWPAAAVRVAYEYSENVFWRPSWWAGLPEATQDRLTERFLFTADPMNSRKRSALADDGLEPVKWAVSKTVTNIGL
;
A
#
# COMPACT_ATOMS: atom_id res chain seq x y z
N MET A 1 -15.58 8.73 12.62
CA MET A 1 -14.38 8.23 13.36
C MET A 1 -13.44 9.40 13.64
N HIS A 2 -12.90 9.54 14.86
CA HIS A 2 -11.86 10.54 15.17
C HIS A 2 -10.49 9.85 15.12
N PRO A 3 -9.60 10.22 14.17
CA PRO A 3 -8.29 9.58 14.08
C PRO A 3 -7.38 10.05 15.22
N ASP A 4 -6.90 9.10 16.00
CA ASP A 4 -5.86 9.24 17.02
C ASP A 4 -4.81 8.12 16.86
N ALA A 5 -3.83 8.07 17.76
CA ALA A 5 -2.75 7.09 17.68
C ALA A 5 -3.25 5.64 17.84
N GLU A 6 -4.23 5.40 18.71
CA GLU A 6 -4.81 4.08 18.90
C GLU A 6 -5.55 3.62 17.64
N GLN A 7 -6.42 4.46 17.07
CA GLN A 7 -7.12 4.16 15.82
C GLN A 7 -6.16 3.97 14.65
N ALA A 8 -5.08 4.76 14.58
CA ALA A 8 -4.04 4.60 13.57
C ALA A 8 -3.30 3.26 13.70
N LEU A 9 -3.00 2.83 14.92
CA LEU A 9 -2.40 1.52 15.20
C LEU A 9 -3.35 0.39 14.81
N LEU A 10 -4.65 0.48 15.16
CA LEU A 10 -5.64 -0.52 14.77
C LEU A 10 -5.80 -0.65 13.25
N LEU A 11 -5.79 0.48 12.53
CA LEU A 11 -5.83 0.47 11.05
C LEU A 11 -4.54 -0.08 10.43
N PHE A 12 -3.38 0.23 11.04
CA PHE A 12 -2.10 -0.36 10.64
C PHE A 12 -2.11 -1.88 10.85
N TYR A 13 -2.43 -2.32 12.07
CA TYR A 13 -2.48 -3.72 12.46
C TYR A 13 -3.44 -4.53 11.60
N ARG A 14 -4.63 -4.02 11.31
CA ARG A 14 -5.56 -4.65 10.36
C ARG A 14 -4.93 -4.89 8.99
N SER A 15 -4.17 -3.91 8.50
CA SER A 15 -3.50 -3.99 7.20
C SER A 15 -2.34 -5.01 7.24
N VAL A 16 -1.60 -5.04 8.34
CA VAL A 16 -0.53 -6.01 8.63
C VAL A 16 -1.09 -7.43 8.65
N THR A 17 -2.10 -7.73 9.48
CA THR A 17 -2.67 -9.09 9.59
C THR A 17 -3.25 -9.59 8.27
N ARG A 18 -3.93 -8.71 7.51
CA ARG A 18 -4.42 -9.06 6.16
C ARG A 18 -3.25 -9.44 5.26
N GLU A 19 -2.19 -8.65 5.23
CA GLU A 19 -1.02 -8.90 4.39
C GLU A 19 -0.27 -10.17 4.83
N THR A 20 -0.09 -10.40 6.14
CA THR A 20 0.44 -11.67 6.66
C THR A 20 -0.36 -12.85 6.12
N TYR A 21 -1.68 -12.82 6.26
CA TYR A 21 -2.55 -13.90 5.79
C TYR A 21 -2.40 -14.17 4.28
N MET A 22 -2.40 -13.10 3.47
CA MET A 22 -2.21 -13.20 2.02
C MET A 22 -0.83 -13.78 1.67
N LYS A 23 0.25 -13.33 2.33
CA LYS A 23 1.60 -13.84 2.11
C LYS A 23 1.79 -15.28 2.57
N GLN A 24 1.14 -15.70 3.67
CA GLN A 24 1.10 -17.11 4.07
C GLN A 24 0.46 -17.97 2.97
N GLY A 25 -0.64 -17.50 2.38
CA GLY A 25 -1.28 -18.14 1.22
C GLY A 25 -0.34 -18.25 0.03
N LEU A 26 0.33 -17.16 -0.35
CA LEU A 26 1.31 -17.13 -1.44
C LEU A 26 2.46 -18.12 -1.20
N VAL A 27 3.13 -18.06 -0.04
CA VAL A 27 4.27 -18.93 0.27
C VAL A 27 3.87 -20.40 0.27
N LYS A 28 2.68 -20.73 0.79
CA LYS A 28 2.14 -22.08 0.76
C LYS A 28 1.85 -22.55 -0.68
N ALA A 29 1.24 -21.70 -1.49
CA ALA A 29 0.95 -21.99 -2.90
C ALA A 29 2.23 -22.16 -3.73
N MET A 30 3.34 -21.54 -3.31
CA MET A 30 4.65 -21.64 -3.95
C MET A 30 5.54 -22.74 -3.34
N SER A 31 5.00 -23.64 -2.52
CA SER A 31 5.74 -24.80 -2.00
C SER A 31 6.21 -25.73 -3.12
N PHE A 32 7.29 -26.47 -2.88
CA PHE A 32 7.90 -27.32 -3.91
C PHE A 32 6.88 -28.33 -4.47
N GLU A 33 6.07 -28.91 -3.58
CA GLU A 33 5.03 -29.88 -3.90
C GLU A 33 3.94 -29.30 -4.80
N GLN A 34 3.65 -28.00 -4.68
CA GLN A 34 2.64 -27.32 -5.50
C GLN A 34 3.19 -26.86 -6.86
N ILE A 35 4.47 -26.42 -6.90
CA ILE A 35 5.06 -25.90 -8.14
C ILE A 35 5.64 -26.99 -9.05
N ALA A 36 6.04 -28.15 -8.52
CA ALA A 36 6.65 -29.22 -9.30
C ALA A 36 5.75 -29.71 -10.47
N PRO A 37 4.45 -29.97 -10.27
CA PRO A 37 3.56 -30.35 -11.38
C PRO A 37 3.44 -29.28 -12.48
N ILE A 38 3.51 -27.99 -12.09
CA ILE A 38 3.47 -26.87 -13.04
C ILE A 38 4.74 -26.89 -13.90
N VAL A 39 5.91 -27.04 -13.29
CA VAL A 39 7.20 -27.10 -14.00
C VAL A 39 7.26 -28.32 -14.91
N GLU A 40 6.81 -29.48 -14.44
CA GLU A 40 6.79 -30.75 -15.20
C GLU A 40 5.81 -30.73 -16.38
N SER A 41 4.83 -29.82 -16.39
CA SER A 41 3.89 -29.68 -17.50
C SER A 41 4.52 -29.09 -18.77
N TYR A 42 5.68 -28.44 -18.65
CA TYR A 42 6.40 -27.86 -19.78
C TYR A 42 7.29 -28.92 -20.47
N LYS A 43 7.01 -29.19 -21.74
CA LYS A 43 7.77 -30.16 -22.54
C LYS A 43 9.18 -29.69 -22.92
N ASP A 44 9.37 -28.37 -23.04
CA ASP A 44 10.66 -27.77 -23.36
C ASP A 44 11.49 -27.61 -22.06
N PRO A 45 12.65 -28.28 -21.94
CA PRO A 45 13.49 -28.19 -20.74
C PRO A 45 13.98 -26.78 -20.42
N TYR A 46 14.18 -25.94 -21.44
CA TYR A 46 14.58 -24.55 -21.25
C TYR A 46 13.46 -23.76 -20.58
N ILE A 47 12.24 -23.86 -21.12
CA ILE A 47 11.07 -23.18 -20.54
C ILE A 47 10.76 -23.69 -19.13
N ALA A 48 10.84 -25.00 -18.91
CA ALA A 48 10.67 -25.59 -17.57
C ALA A 48 11.67 -24.99 -16.56
N SER A 49 12.93 -24.78 -16.97
CA SER A 49 13.96 -24.19 -16.12
C SER A 49 13.69 -22.73 -15.77
N GLU A 50 13.26 -21.90 -16.74
CA GLU A 50 12.92 -20.49 -16.52
C GLU A 50 11.72 -20.35 -15.58
N VAL A 51 10.67 -21.16 -15.79
CA VAL A 51 9.49 -21.21 -14.90
C VAL A 51 9.89 -21.63 -13.49
N ALA A 52 10.77 -22.63 -13.35
CA ALA A 52 11.25 -23.08 -12.04
C ALA A 52 12.03 -21.97 -11.31
N ILE A 53 12.87 -21.21 -12.02
CA ILE A 53 13.60 -20.07 -11.46
C ILE A 53 12.64 -18.98 -11.01
N LEU A 54 11.68 -18.61 -11.86
CA LEU A 54 10.67 -17.60 -11.54
C LEU A 54 9.89 -17.95 -10.27
N LEU A 55 9.33 -19.16 -10.20
CA LEU A 55 8.54 -19.61 -9.05
C LEU A 55 9.38 -19.68 -7.76
N ARG A 56 10.66 -20.08 -7.86
CA ARG A 56 11.59 -20.04 -6.72
C ARG A 56 11.89 -18.62 -6.25
N ASN A 57 12.04 -17.67 -7.17
CA ASN A 57 12.26 -16.27 -6.84
C ASN A 57 11.03 -15.67 -6.15
N ILE A 58 9.83 -15.94 -6.67
CA ILE A 58 8.56 -15.54 -6.03
C ILE A 58 8.46 -16.12 -4.62
N ARG A 59 8.75 -17.41 -4.43
CA ARG A 59 8.76 -18.04 -3.10
C ARG A 59 9.75 -17.37 -2.16
N THR A 60 10.98 -17.15 -2.62
CA THR A 60 12.05 -16.58 -1.80
C THR A 60 11.70 -15.16 -1.36
N GLY A 61 11.25 -14.32 -2.29
CA GLY A 61 10.76 -12.96 -1.98
C GLY A 61 9.54 -12.98 -1.07
N GLY A 62 8.57 -13.86 -1.34
CA GLY A 62 7.36 -14.04 -0.53
C GLY A 62 7.68 -14.48 0.90
N SER A 63 8.59 -15.45 1.09
CA SER A 63 9.02 -15.91 2.41
C SER A 63 9.76 -14.82 3.19
N ARG A 64 10.58 -14.02 2.52
CA ARG A 64 11.24 -12.88 3.16
C ARG A 64 10.22 -11.83 3.59
N GLY A 65 9.34 -11.43 2.68
CA GLY A 65 8.28 -10.48 2.99
C GLY A 65 7.33 -10.98 4.09
N LEU A 66 7.07 -12.29 4.15
CA LEU A 66 6.29 -12.91 5.23
C LEU A 66 7.00 -12.80 6.58
N GLN A 67 8.31 -13.07 6.62
CA GLN A 67 9.10 -12.92 7.84
C GLN A 67 9.05 -11.48 8.36
N ASP A 68 9.28 -10.52 7.47
CA ASP A 68 9.30 -9.09 7.79
C ASP A 68 7.92 -8.64 8.33
N ILE A 69 6.82 -8.99 7.63
CA ILE A 69 5.48 -8.59 8.07
C ILE A 69 5.00 -9.29 9.36
N SER A 70 5.37 -10.56 9.58
CA SER A 70 5.04 -11.26 10.82
C SER A 70 5.76 -10.65 12.04
N GLN A 71 6.95 -10.06 11.87
CA GLN A 71 7.59 -9.32 12.95
C GLN A 71 6.80 -8.05 13.30
N ALA A 72 6.31 -7.33 12.29
CA ALA A 72 5.46 -6.16 12.50
C ALA A 72 4.15 -6.51 13.22
N GLU A 73 3.57 -7.67 12.88
CA GLU A 73 2.37 -8.18 13.53
C GLU A 73 2.61 -8.43 15.03
N LEU A 74 3.70 -9.11 15.38
CA LEU A 74 4.10 -9.34 16.78
C LEU A 74 4.39 -8.03 17.52
N GLN A 75 4.99 -7.04 16.85
CA GLN A 75 5.19 -5.71 17.43
C GLN A 75 3.85 -5.03 17.72
N CYS A 76 2.90 -5.09 16.80
CA CYS A 76 1.56 -4.55 17.01
C CYS A 76 0.83 -5.25 18.17
N ASP A 77 0.93 -6.58 18.26
CA ASP A 77 0.38 -7.35 19.39
C ASP A 77 0.91 -6.84 20.73
N GLY A 78 2.23 -6.63 20.81
CA GLY A 78 2.88 -6.09 22.01
C GLY A 78 2.44 -4.65 22.34
N LEU A 79 2.36 -3.77 21.34
CA LEU A 79 1.92 -2.38 21.52
C LEU A 79 0.47 -2.32 22.01
N LEU A 80 -0.43 -3.10 21.39
CA LEU A 80 -1.84 -3.17 21.78
C LEU A 80 -2.04 -3.76 23.18
N ALA A 81 -1.34 -4.86 23.51
CA ALA A 81 -1.44 -5.49 24.82
C ALA A 81 -1.00 -4.57 25.97
N ASN A 82 -0.06 -3.65 25.70
CA ASN A 82 0.43 -2.69 26.67
C ASN A 82 -0.25 -1.31 26.61
N ALA A 83 -1.22 -1.12 25.69
CA ALA A 83 -1.80 0.19 25.36
C ALA A 83 -0.72 1.27 25.08
N ASP A 84 0.38 0.86 24.45
CA ASP A 84 1.48 1.74 24.04
C ASP A 84 1.30 2.17 22.60
N PHE A 85 0.94 3.44 22.41
CA PHE A 85 0.75 4.06 21.09
C PHE A 85 1.90 5.01 20.75
N SER A 86 3.04 4.90 21.44
CA SER A 86 4.16 5.80 21.25
C SER A 86 4.94 5.52 19.96
N ASP A 87 4.97 4.27 19.47
CA ASP A 87 5.75 3.89 18.28
C ASP A 87 5.00 4.09 16.95
N ILE A 88 3.67 4.23 16.96
CA ILE A 88 2.91 4.49 15.74
C ILE A 88 3.04 5.95 15.32
N ALA A 89 3.35 6.18 14.05
CA ALA A 89 3.24 7.47 13.38
C ALA A 89 2.08 7.44 12.39
N PHE A 90 1.39 8.58 12.24
CA PHE A 90 0.31 8.67 11.27
C PHE A 90 0.05 10.08 10.75
N MET A 91 -0.56 10.14 9.58
CA MET A 91 -1.25 11.31 9.04
C MET A 91 -2.65 10.88 8.60
N ALA A 92 -3.67 11.51 9.17
CA ALA A 92 -5.07 11.30 8.83
C ALA A 92 -5.68 12.59 8.27
N VAL A 93 -6.32 12.48 7.12
CA VAL A 93 -7.01 13.58 6.43
C VAL A 93 -8.50 13.26 6.44
N GLN A 94 -9.28 14.11 7.10
CA GLN A 94 -10.72 14.04 7.10
C GLN A 94 -11.28 14.65 5.81
N LEU A 95 -12.24 13.94 5.22
CA LEU A 95 -12.96 14.33 4.03
C LEU A 95 -14.40 14.67 4.41
N ASP A 96 -14.97 15.66 3.72
CA ASP A 96 -16.35 16.09 3.89
C ASP A 96 -17.38 15.15 3.24
N TYR A 97 -16.91 14.17 2.48
CA TYR A 97 -17.72 13.24 1.70
C TYR A 97 -17.14 11.82 1.80
N PRO A 98 -17.98 10.75 1.78
CA PRO A 98 -17.50 9.38 1.77
C PRO A 98 -16.77 9.10 0.45
N PRO A 99 -15.52 8.60 0.47
CA PRO A 99 -14.73 8.42 -0.74
C PRO A 99 -15.46 7.54 -1.77
N ASP A 100 -15.48 7.99 -3.02
CA ASP A 100 -15.98 7.17 -4.14
C ASP A 100 -15.10 5.96 -4.41
N VAL A 101 -13.83 6.03 -4.01
CA VAL A 101 -12.85 4.96 -4.06
C VAL A 101 -12.48 4.63 -2.64
N MET A 102 -12.43 3.35 -2.27
CA MET A 102 -11.99 2.90 -0.96
C MET A 102 -11.00 1.76 -1.09
N CYS A 103 -10.03 1.71 -0.19
CA CYS A 103 -9.09 0.61 -0.12
C CYS A 103 -8.44 0.53 1.25
N SER A 104 -7.84 -0.62 1.53
CA SER A 104 -6.96 -0.85 2.67
C SER A 104 -5.81 -1.71 2.18
N THR A 105 -4.61 -1.16 2.25
CA THR A 105 -3.40 -1.81 1.75
C THR A 105 -2.22 -1.53 2.65
N LEU A 106 -1.25 -2.43 2.60
CA LEU A 106 0.05 -2.28 3.21
C LEU A 106 1.10 -2.42 2.10
N PHE A 107 2.04 -1.48 2.03
CA PHE A 107 3.10 -1.55 1.04
C PHE A 107 4.39 -0.93 1.56
N GLN A 108 5.49 -1.31 0.94
CA GLN A 108 6.77 -0.65 1.12
C GLN A 108 6.89 0.45 0.04
N PRO A 109 7.03 1.72 0.42
CA PRO A 109 7.21 2.79 -0.56
C PRO A 109 8.52 2.62 -1.34
N ASP A 110 8.45 2.60 -2.66
CA ASP A 110 9.61 2.54 -3.57
C ASP A 110 9.82 3.84 -4.36
N VAL A 111 8.78 4.69 -4.42
CA VAL A 111 8.81 6.01 -5.05
C VAL A 111 8.02 7.03 -4.22
N ASP A 112 8.38 8.31 -4.32
CA ASP A 112 7.74 9.42 -3.61
C ASP A 112 6.84 10.28 -4.52
N PHE A 113 6.13 11.26 -3.95
CA PHE A 113 5.24 12.15 -4.71
C PHE A 113 5.98 13.20 -5.57
N LEU A 114 7.31 13.30 -5.45
CA LEU A 114 8.16 14.13 -6.31
C LEU A 114 8.71 13.33 -7.51
N GLY A 115 8.39 12.03 -7.59
CA GLY A 115 8.91 11.15 -8.63
C GLY A 115 10.34 10.68 -8.39
N SER A 116 10.81 10.76 -7.14
CA SER A 116 12.12 10.25 -6.74
C SER A 116 11.98 8.81 -6.24
N ALA A 117 12.99 7.99 -6.51
CA ALA A 117 13.07 6.68 -5.86
C ALA A 117 13.31 6.90 -4.37
N ILE A 118 12.52 6.24 -3.54
CA ILE A 118 12.85 6.10 -2.13
C ILE A 118 13.87 4.97 -2.11
N ASN A 119 15.13 5.30 -1.77
CA ASN A 119 16.20 4.31 -1.80
C ASN A 119 15.74 3.07 -1.01
N LEU A 120 15.54 1.97 -1.73
CA LEU A 120 15.47 0.63 -1.18
C LEU A 120 16.89 0.09 -1.28
N PRO A 121 17.70 0.10 -0.22
CA PRO A 121 18.98 -0.57 -0.30
C PRO A 121 18.68 -2.07 -0.42
N GLY A 122 18.90 -2.60 -1.61
CA GLY A 122 18.97 -4.03 -1.81
C GLY A 122 20.12 -4.56 -0.96
N ALA A 123 19.84 -5.61 -0.20
CA ALA A 123 20.81 -6.46 0.50
C ALA A 123 21.25 -6.01 1.91
N PHE A 124 20.86 -6.85 2.89
CA PHE A 124 21.40 -6.99 4.25
C PHE A 124 21.42 -5.74 5.14
N GLY A 125 20.53 -5.70 6.14
CA GLY A 125 20.60 -4.75 7.27
C GLY A 125 19.36 -3.88 7.49
N HIS A 126 18.25 -4.13 6.82
CA HIS A 126 17.03 -3.32 6.97
C HIS A 126 16.28 -3.59 8.27
N PRO A 127 15.62 -2.57 8.83
CA PRO A 127 14.61 -2.79 9.84
C PRO A 127 13.52 -3.72 9.30
N PRO A 128 12.98 -4.62 10.13
CA PRO A 128 12.14 -5.72 9.70
C PRO A 128 10.77 -5.31 9.14
N CYS A 129 10.40 -4.02 9.09
CA CYS A 129 9.11 -3.59 8.54
C CYS A 129 9.10 -2.11 8.10
N ASP A 130 9.78 -1.80 7.00
CA ASP A 130 9.77 -0.45 6.39
C ASP A 130 8.53 -0.24 5.50
N ALA A 131 7.35 -0.47 6.08
CA ALA A 131 6.06 -0.49 5.38
C ALA A 131 5.07 0.53 5.95
N ILE A 132 4.17 0.99 5.09
CA ILE A 132 3.11 1.94 5.42
C ILE A 132 1.75 1.32 5.13
N ALA A 133 0.82 1.48 6.06
CA ALA A 133 -0.58 1.20 5.83
C ALA A 133 -1.26 2.43 5.23
N PHE A 134 -1.98 2.21 4.14
CA PHE A 134 -2.82 3.21 3.50
C PHE A 134 -4.28 2.77 3.54
N ASN A 135 -5.11 3.60 4.15
CA ASN A 135 -6.53 3.35 4.28
C ASN A 135 -7.30 4.54 3.72
N LEU A 136 -8.14 4.27 2.73
CA LEU A 136 -9.11 5.22 2.18
C LEU A 136 -10.50 4.67 2.50
N ILE A 137 -11.17 5.25 3.50
CA ILE A 137 -12.35 4.66 4.12
C ILE A 137 -13.44 5.70 4.39
N ALA A 138 -14.71 5.27 4.41
CA ALA A 138 -15.79 6.07 4.97
C ALA A 138 -15.67 6.15 6.50
N ASP A 139 -16.08 7.28 7.09
CA ASP A 139 -15.97 7.52 8.53
C ASP A 139 -17.22 7.09 9.35
N GLY A 140 -18.26 6.61 8.65
CA GLY A 140 -19.55 6.20 9.18
C GLY A 140 -20.50 7.35 9.53
N GLN A 141 -20.10 8.61 9.33
CA GLN A 141 -20.84 9.82 9.71
C GLN A 141 -21.12 10.74 8.50
N GLY A 142 -20.97 10.20 7.28
CA GLY A 142 -21.19 10.95 6.04
C GLY A 142 -19.93 11.60 5.47
N GLY A 143 -18.77 11.41 6.09
CA GLY A 143 -17.47 11.83 5.57
C GLY A 143 -16.54 10.65 5.28
N GLY A 144 -15.25 10.94 5.24
CA GLY A 144 -14.22 9.95 4.96
C GLY A 144 -12.87 10.24 5.59
N LEU A 145 -11.96 9.28 5.46
CA LEU A 145 -10.59 9.37 5.94
C LEU A 145 -9.62 8.85 4.88
N ILE A 146 -8.56 9.63 4.65
CA ILE A 146 -7.29 9.14 4.08
C ILE A 146 -6.35 8.98 5.27
N VAL A 147 -5.87 7.76 5.54
CA VAL A 147 -4.97 7.48 6.65
C VAL A 147 -3.72 6.79 6.15
N PHE A 148 -2.59 7.43 6.43
CA PHE A 148 -1.26 6.84 6.34
C PHE A 148 -0.79 6.54 7.75
N SER A 149 -0.41 5.29 8.05
CA SER A 149 0.14 4.91 9.36
C SER A 149 1.30 3.92 9.23
N TRP A 150 2.28 4.00 10.12
CA TRP A 150 3.48 3.15 10.12
C TRP A 150 4.13 3.11 11.50
N LEU A 151 4.92 2.07 11.78
CA LEU A 151 5.75 1.98 12.98
C LEU A 151 7.04 2.79 12.75
N LYS A 152 7.37 3.71 13.67
CA LYS A 152 8.61 4.50 13.59
C LYS A 152 9.85 3.64 13.69
N SER A 153 9.79 2.57 14.48
CA SER A 153 10.85 1.57 14.56
C SER A 153 11.05 0.76 13.27
N GLY A 154 10.07 0.77 12.36
CA GLY A 154 10.06 0.00 11.13
C GLY A 154 10.91 0.55 10.00
N GLY A 155 11.27 1.84 10.03
CA GLY A 155 12.05 2.50 8.99
C GLY A 155 11.54 3.90 8.66
N SER A 156 12.25 4.59 7.76
CA SER A 156 11.97 5.99 7.42
C SER A 156 11.27 6.18 6.07
N SER A 157 11.12 5.13 5.25
CA SER A 157 10.51 5.23 3.92
C SER A 157 9.04 5.69 3.98
N PRO A 158 8.20 5.21 4.92
CA PRO A 158 6.86 5.73 5.14
C PRO A 158 6.81 7.23 5.43
N GLU A 159 7.67 7.72 6.32
CA GLU A 159 7.71 9.14 6.67
C GLU A 159 8.18 9.99 5.49
N HIS A 160 9.18 9.53 4.74
CA HIS A 160 9.63 10.19 3.52
C HIS A 160 8.50 10.33 2.49
N LEU A 161 7.74 9.25 2.26
CA LEU A 161 6.58 9.26 1.38
C LEU A 161 5.56 10.34 1.82
N VAL A 162 5.17 10.34 3.09
CA VAL A 162 4.17 11.30 3.61
C VAL A 162 4.69 12.74 3.56
N ARG A 163 5.96 12.98 3.88
CA ARG A 163 6.58 14.32 3.76
C ARG A 163 6.62 14.80 2.31
N SER A 164 6.89 13.90 1.36
CA SER A 164 6.87 14.25 -0.05
C SER A 164 5.45 14.66 -0.50
N LEU A 165 4.38 14.01 0.00
CA LEU A 165 2.99 14.41 -0.28
C LEU A 165 2.73 15.85 0.18
N VAL A 166 3.06 16.15 1.44
CA VAL A 166 2.79 17.44 2.07
C VAL A 166 3.58 18.57 1.42
N SER A 167 4.85 18.31 1.06
CA SER A 167 5.71 19.33 0.44
C SER A 167 5.41 19.57 -1.03
N SER A 168 4.95 18.55 -1.77
CA SER A 168 4.67 18.67 -3.21
C SER A 168 3.24 19.09 -3.55
N HIS A 169 2.28 18.89 -2.65
CA HIS A 169 0.86 19.13 -2.91
C HIS A 169 0.18 19.98 -1.83
N LYS A 170 -0.66 20.93 -2.27
CA LYS A 170 -1.61 21.61 -1.39
C LYS A 170 -2.69 20.63 -0.91
N PRO A 171 -3.32 20.84 0.26
CA PRO A 171 -4.37 19.96 0.78
C PRO A 171 -5.51 19.64 -0.21
N ALA A 172 -5.90 20.61 -1.04
CA ALA A 172 -6.92 20.41 -2.08
C ALA A 172 -6.57 19.34 -3.12
N ARG A 173 -5.30 18.97 -3.27
CA ARG A 173 -4.82 17.95 -4.23
C ARG A 173 -4.61 16.58 -3.58
N TRP A 174 -4.65 16.48 -2.25
CA TRP A 174 -4.42 15.20 -1.55
C TRP A 174 -5.45 14.11 -1.88
N PRO A 175 -6.74 14.40 -2.13
CA PRO A 175 -7.71 13.40 -2.60
C PRO A 175 -7.30 12.73 -3.91
N ALA A 176 -6.86 13.51 -4.90
CA ALA A 176 -6.37 12.96 -6.17
C ALA A 176 -5.09 12.13 -5.97
N ALA A 177 -4.19 12.60 -5.11
CA ALA A 177 -2.98 11.87 -4.74
C ALA A 177 -3.29 10.53 -4.03
N ALA A 178 -4.30 10.51 -3.15
CA ALA A 178 -4.77 9.31 -2.47
C ALA A 178 -5.37 8.29 -3.46
N VAL A 179 -6.11 8.74 -4.48
CA VAL A 179 -6.59 7.85 -5.56
C VAL A 179 -5.41 7.28 -6.35
N ARG A 180 -4.38 8.07 -6.65
CA ARG A 180 -3.15 7.53 -7.28
C ARG A 180 -2.52 6.44 -6.41
N VAL A 181 -2.36 6.65 -5.11
CA VAL A 181 -1.84 5.61 -4.19
C VAL A 181 -2.71 4.35 -4.22
N ALA A 182 -4.04 4.50 -4.17
CA ALA A 182 -4.97 3.38 -4.20
C ALA A 182 -4.76 2.51 -5.45
N TYR A 183 -4.72 3.12 -6.64
CA TYR A 183 -4.57 2.39 -7.90
C TYR A 183 -3.14 1.89 -8.16
N GLU A 184 -2.13 2.52 -7.54
CA GLU A 184 -0.74 2.10 -7.70
C GLU A 184 -0.35 0.96 -6.75
N TYR A 185 -0.81 1.00 -5.49
CA TYR A 185 -0.32 0.12 -4.42
C TYR A 185 -1.39 -0.78 -3.79
N SER A 186 -2.64 -0.72 -4.24
CA SER A 186 -3.68 -1.62 -3.75
C SER A 186 -4.19 -2.52 -4.85
N GLU A 187 -4.13 -3.82 -4.62
CA GLU A 187 -4.86 -4.82 -5.39
C GLU A 187 -6.35 -4.88 -5.00
N ASN A 188 -6.75 -4.14 -3.96
CA ASN A 188 -8.07 -4.22 -3.33
C ASN A 188 -8.75 -2.85 -3.31
N VAL A 189 -8.91 -2.29 -4.51
CA VAL A 189 -9.61 -1.03 -4.73
C VAL A 189 -11.10 -1.33 -4.96
N PHE A 190 -11.95 -0.71 -4.15
CA PHE A 190 -13.39 -0.70 -4.32
C PHE A 190 -13.84 0.68 -4.77
N TRP A 191 -14.91 0.74 -5.55
CA TRP A 191 -15.46 2.02 -5.95
C TRP A 191 -16.97 2.00 -6.10
N ARG A 192 -17.57 3.18 -5.96
CA ARG A 192 -18.99 3.41 -6.23
C ARG A 192 -19.25 3.26 -7.74
N PRO A 193 -20.13 2.36 -8.19
CA PRO A 193 -20.35 2.14 -9.63
C PRO A 193 -20.80 3.39 -10.38
N SER A 194 -21.64 4.23 -9.77
CA SER A 194 -22.10 5.48 -10.38
C SER A 194 -21.02 6.55 -10.46
N TRP A 195 -20.00 6.53 -9.60
CA TRP A 195 -18.82 7.37 -9.78
C TRP A 195 -18.04 6.91 -11.00
N TRP A 196 -17.70 5.62 -11.09
CA TRP A 196 -16.93 5.07 -12.20
C TRP A 196 -17.62 5.33 -13.55
N ALA A 197 -18.90 4.99 -13.66
CA ALA A 197 -19.69 5.23 -14.87
C ALA A 197 -19.86 6.73 -15.22
N GLY A 198 -19.69 7.62 -14.24
CA GLY A 198 -19.75 9.06 -14.43
C GLY A 198 -18.41 9.70 -14.82
N LEU A 199 -17.30 8.97 -14.77
CA LEU A 199 -15.99 9.47 -15.19
C LEU A 199 -15.92 9.57 -16.71
N PRO A 200 -15.20 10.58 -17.26
CA PRO A 200 -14.82 10.57 -18.66
C PRO A 200 -14.07 9.28 -19.01
N GLU A 201 -14.30 8.75 -20.21
CA GLU A 201 -13.66 7.50 -20.70
C GLU A 201 -12.12 7.57 -20.57
N ALA A 202 -11.51 8.68 -21.00
CA ALA A 202 -10.08 8.89 -20.85
C ALA A 202 -9.58 8.88 -19.39
N THR A 203 -10.43 9.19 -18.41
CA THR A 203 -10.09 9.06 -16.99
C THR A 203 -10.19 7.61 -16.52
N GLN A 204 -11.22 6.88 -16.97
CA GLN A 204 -11.36 5.45 -16.70
C GLN A 204 -10.15 4.69 -17.25
N ASP A 205 -9.79 4.94 -18.51
CA ASP A 205 -8.66 4.29 -19.17
C ASP A 205 -7.35 4.50 -18.41
N ARG A 206 -7.07 5.74 -17.96
CA ARG A 206 -5.85 6.05 -17.20
C ARG A 206 -5.81 5.36 -15.84
N LEU A 207 -6.95 5.26 -15.16
CA LEU A 207 -7.03 4.54 -13.88
C LEU A 207 -6.86 3.03 -14.09
N THR A 208 -7.49 2.47 -15.13
CA THR A 208 -7.34 1.07 -15.51
C THR A 208 -5.91 0.75 -15.92
N GLU A 209 -5.27 1.58 -16.74
CA GLU A 209 -3.87 1.40 -17.15
C GLU A 209 -2.95 1.37 -15.93
N ARG A 210 -3.13 2.27 -14.96
CA ARG A 210 -2.36 2.26 -13.70
C ARG A 210 -2.52 0.94 -12.95
N PHE A 211 -3.76 0.50 -12.74
CA PHE A 211 -4.04 -0.75 -12.02
C PHE A 211 -3.46 -1.97 -12.74
N LEU A 212 -3.62 -2.05 -14.07
CA LEU A 212 -3.11 -3.18 -14.84
C LEU A 212 -1.57 -3.18 -14.93
N PHE A 213 -0.95 -2.01 -14.99
CA PHE A 213 0.51 -1.90 -15.02
C PHE A 213 1.14 -2.48 -13.76
N THR A 214 0.50 -2.30 -12.61
CA THR A 214 1.02 -2.73 -11.30
C THR A 214 0.63 -4.15 -10.94
N ALA A 215 -0.42 -4.70 -11.56
CA ALA A 215 -0.80 -6.10 -11.44
C ALA A 215 0.13 -7.07 -12.17
N ASP A 216 0.97 -6.57 -13.10
CA ASP A 216 1.96 -7.38 -13.80
C ASP A 216 3.27 -7.44 -13.00
N PRO A 217 3.66 -8.61 -12.46
CA PRO A 217 4.88 -8.76 -11.67
C PRO A 217 6.17 -8.52 -12.46
N MET A 218 6.11 -8.47 -13.79
CA MET A 218 7.25 -8.18 -14.66
C MET A 218 7.48 -6.67 -14.85
N ASN A 219 6.51 -5.83 -14.47
CA ASN A 219 6.65 -4.40 -14.54
C ASN A 219 7.29 -3.82 -13.28
N SER A 220 8.30 -3.00 -13.46
CA SER A 220 8.81 -2.13 -12.39
C SER A 220 7.98 -0.85 -12.33
N ARG A 221 7.59 -0.45 -11.11
CA ARG A 221 6.85 0.81 -10.90
C ARG A 221 7.61 1.99 -11.50
N LYS A 222 6.89 2.82 -12.27
CA LYS A 222 7.45 4.05 -12.85
C LYS A 222 7.80 5.01 -11.71
N ARG A 223 8.95 5.69 -11.81
CA ARG A 223 9.36 6.72 -10.82
C ARG A 223 8.28 7.80 -10.64
N SER A 224 7.63 8.21 -11.72
CA SER A 224 6.55 9.19 -11.73
C SER A 224 5.18 8.63 -11.31
N ALA A 225 5.10 7.39 -10.80
CA ALA A 225 3.82 6.76 -10.48
C ALA A 225 2.97 7.59 -9.50
N LEU A 226 3.58 8.23 -8.51
CA LEU A 226 2.83 9.08 -7.56
C LEU A 226 2.86 10.57 -7.87
N ALA A 227 3.68 10.99 -8.84
CA ALA A 227 3.79 12.39 -9.22
C ALA A 227 2.44 12.94 -9.74
N ASP A 228 2.23 14.26 -9.58
CA ASP A 228 1.04 14.91 -10.11
C ASP A 228 1.04 14.82 -11.65
N ASP A 229 0.05 14.12 -12.19
CA ASP A 229 -0.14 13.88 -13.61
C ASP A 229 -1.37 14.64 -14.16
N GLY A 230 -1.85 15.63 -13.41
CA GLY A 230 -2.99 16.47 -13.74
C GLY A 230 -4.36 15.77 -13.63
N LEU A 231 -4.41 14.47 -13.27
CA LEU A 231 -5.67 13.75 -13.14
C LEU A 231 -6.40 14.14 -11.84
N GLU A 232 -7.67 14.53 -11.96
CA GLU A 232 -8.57 14.85 -10.86
C GLU A 232 -9.82 13.97 -10.91
N PRO A 233 -9.74 12.69 -10.52
CA PRO A 233 -10.86 11.77 -10.66
C PRO A 233 -11.94 11.98 -9.58
N VAL A 234 -11.67 12.81 -8.57
CA VAL A 234 -12.50 12.99 -7.37
C VAL A 234 -12.54 14.45 -6.95
N LYS A 235 -13.61 14.86 -6.25
CA LYS A 235 -13.84 16.24 -5.79
C LYS A 235 -14.08 16.35 -4.28
N TRP A 236 -13.58 15.39 -3.49
CA TRP A 236 -13.72 15.40 -2.03
C TRP A 236 -12.96 16.58 -1.44
N ALA A 237 -13.54 17.32 -0.50
CA ALA A 237 -12.84 18.41 0.16
C ALA A 237 -12.16 17.91 1.44
N VAL A 238 -10.96 18.44 1.70
CA VAL A 238 -10.25 18.20 2.96
C VAL A 238 -10.83 19.13 4.02
N SER A 239 -11.43 18.54 5.06
CA SER A 239 -12.03 19.29 6.17
C SER A 239 -11.05 19.50 7.33
N LYS A 240 -10.22 18.51 7.63
CA LYS A 240 -9.27 18.55 8.74
C LYS A 240 -8.10 17.60 8.51
N THR A 241 -6.94 17.94 9.04
CA THR A 241 -5.79 17.04 9.13
C THR A 241 -5.43 16.79 10.58
N VAL A 242 -5.13 15.54 10.93
CA VAL A 242 -4.65 15.13 12.25
C VAL A 242 -3.39 14.29 12.06
N THR A 243 -2.34 14.58 12.83
CA THR A 243 -1.07 13.87 12.75
C THR A 243 -0.33 13.95 14.08
N ASN A 244 0.55 12.99 14.34
CA ASN A 244 1.48 13.00 15.47
C ASN A 244 2.96 13.14 15.05
N ILE A 245 3.22 13.49 13.78
CA ILE A 245 4.55 13.80 13.27
C ILE A 245 4.67 15.30 12.97
N GLY A 246 5.88 15.85 13.10
CA GLY A 246 6.14 17.25 12.74
C GLY A 246 6.19 17.40 11.22
N LEU A 247 5.06 17.73 10.59
CA LEU A 247 4.92 17.97 9.14
C LEU A 247 5.19 19.42 8.75
#